data_AF-A0A537L7K3-F1
#
_entry.id   AF-A0A537L7K3-F1
#
_cell.length_a   1.000
_cell.length_b   1.000
_cell.length_c   1.000
_cell.angle_alpha   90.00
_cell.angle_beta   90.00
_cell.angle_gamma   90.00
#
_symmetry.space_group_name_H-M   'P 1'
#
loop_
_entity.id
_entity.type
_entity.pdbx_description
1 polymer ?
#
loop_
_entity_poly.entity_id
_entity_poly.type
_entity_poly.pdbx_seq_one_letter_code
_entity_poly.pdbx_strand_id
1 'polypeptide(L)'
;KPNRHFTLPAPDRDIVMVGPGTGVAPFRAFVQERRATKANGRNWLFFGDRTFTHDFLYQTEWQDALKDGALTRMDVAFSRDTPEKIYVQHRLWEKRRDLIDWLDGGANFYVCGDQKSMAKDVRATLVAAYADVKALSAEAAEQAVASLERDKRYQQDVY
;
A
#
# COMPACT_ATOMS: atom_id res chain seq x y z
N LYS A 1 6.21 -2.02 -22.59
CA LYS A 1 4.78 -2.23 -22.94
C LYS A 1 3.95 -1.48 -21.90
N PRO A 2 2.87 -0.76 -22.27
CA PRO A 2 2.04 -0.07 -21.29
C PRO A 2 1.42 -1.07 -20.31
N ASN A 3 1.52 -0.81 -19.00
CA ASN A 3 0.90 -1.63 -17.96
C ASN A 3 -0.61 -1.35 -17.95
N ARG A 4 -1.39 -2.20 -18.62
CA ARG A 4 -2.86 -2.08 -18.71
C ARG A 4 -3.58 -2.64 -17.49
N HIS A 5 -2.85 -3.17 -16.52
CA HIS A 5 -3.42 -3.91 -15.40
C HIS A 5 -3.23 -3.22 -14.06
N PHE A 6 -2.41 -2.15 -13.99
CA PHE A 6 -2.20 -1.34 -12.79
C PHE A 6 -2.97 -0.02 -12.91
N THR A 7 -4.26 -0.06 -12.60
CA THR A 7 -5.17 1.08 -12.75
C THR A 7 -6.04 1.28 -11.51
N LEU A 8 -6.53 2.51 -11.33
CA LEU A 8 -7.52 2.80 -10.29
C LEU A 8 -8.79 1.95 -10.46
N PRO A 9 -9.44 1.56 -9.35
CA PRO A 9 -10.76 0.93 -9.38
C PRO A 9 -11.85 1.99 -9.52
N ALA A 10 -13.12 1.59 -9.39
CA ALA A 10 -14.24 2.53 -9.32
C ALA A 10 -14.03 3.59 -8.22
N PRO A 11 -14.54 4.83 -8.40
CA PRO A 11 -14.25 5.96 -7.49
C PRO A 11 -14.65 5.75 -6.02
N ASP A 12 -15.61 4.86 -5.76
CA ASP A 12 -16.13 4.54 -4.42
C ASP A 12 -15.34 3.44 -3.71
N ARG A 13 -14.43 2.76 -4.41
CA ARG A 13 -13.62 1.69 -3.83
C ARG A 13 -12.44 2.27 -3.06
N ASP A 14 -12.21 1.76 -1.85
CA ASP A 14 -11.01 2.10 -1.10
C ASP A 14 -9.75 1.55 -1.79
N ILE A 15 -8.61 2.21 -1.59
CA ILE A 15 -7.31 1.71 -2.05
C ILE A 15 -6.25 1.78 -0.96
N VAL A 16 -5.42 0.75 -0.92
CA VAL A 16 -4.20 0.67 -0.12
C VAL A 16 -3.02 0.59 -1.08
N MET A 17 -2.06 1.50 -0.92
CA MET A 17 -0.93 1.69 -1.81
C MET A 17 0.36 1.46 -1.03
N VAL A 18 1.24 0.58 -1.51
CA VAL A 18 2.53 0.28 -0.88
C VAL A 18 3.64 0.58 -1.87
N GLY A 19 4.38 1.66 -1.64
CA GLY A 19 5.37 2.18 -2.58
C GLY A 19 6.57 2.82 -1.90
N PRO A 20 7.56 2.04 -1.44
CA PRO A 20 8.80 2.60 -0.94
C PRO A 20 9.70 3.14 -2.07
N GLY A 21 10.45 4.19 -1.76
CA GLY A 21 11.34 4.89 -2.69
C GLY A 21 10.63 5.34 -3.96
N THR A 22 11.26 5.10 -5.11
CA THR A 22 10.69 5.43 -6.43
C THR A 22 9.42 4.66 -6.77
N GLY A 23 9.09 3.59 -6.02
CA GLY A 23 7.82 2.88 -6.11
C GLY A 23 6.60 3.75 -5.75
N VAL A 24 6.80 4.93 -5.16
CA VAL A 24 5.71 5.87 -4.85
C VAL A 24 5.15 6.59 -6.08
N ALA A 25 5.88 6.60 -7.20
CA ALA A 25 5.54 7.36 -8.39
C ALA A 25 4.11 7.16 -8.94
N PRO A 26 3.61 5.92 -9.16
CA PRO A 26 2.23 5.74 -9.64
C PRO A 26 1.19 6.16 -8.60
N PHE A 27 1.50 6.08 -7.31
CA PHE A 27 0.58 6.47 -6.24
C PHE A 27 0.39 7.98 -6.16
N ARG A 28 1.39 8.76 -6.57
CA ARG A 28 1.24 10.21 -6.77
C ARG A 28 0.18 10.49 -7.83
N ALA A 29 0.23 9.79 -8.96
CA ALA A 29 -0.79 9.92 -10.00
C ALA A 29 -2.17 9.47 -9.52
N PHE A 30 -2.26 8.36 -8.76
CA PHE A 30 -3.54 7.88 -8.23
C PHE A 30 -4.21 8.88 -7.29
N VAL A 31 -3.45 9.46 -6.36
CA VAL A 31 -3.98 10.47 -5.43
C VAL A 31 -4.37 11.74 -6.17
N GLN A 32 -3.57 12.19 -7.15
CA GLN A 32 -3.92 13.35 -7.98
C GLN A 32 -5.22 13.14 -8.77
N GLU A 33 -5.38 11.99 -9.40
CA GLU A 33 -6.59 11.64 -10.16
C GLU A 33 -7.82 11.56 -9.25
N ARG A 34 -7.71 10.89 -8.10
CA ARG A 34 -8.81 10.79 -7.12
C ARG A 34 -9.21 12.15 -6.54
N ARG A 35 -8.23 13.02 -6.28
CA ARG A 35 -8.45 14.40 -5.86
C ARG A 35 -9.18 15.20 -6.93
N ALA A 36 -8.74 15.11 -8.19
CA ALA A 36 -9.32 15.84 -9.32
C ALA A 36 -10.77 15.40 -9.63
N THR A 37 -11.02 14.09 -9.58
CA THR A 37 -12.34 13.49 -9.85
C THR A 37 -13.28 13.49 -8.65
N LYS A 38 -12.80 13.95 -7.48
CA LYS A 38 -13.55 13.94 -6.21
C LYS A 38 -14.07 12.54 -5.85
N ALA A 39 -13.24 11.53 -6.08
CA ALA A 39 -13.52 10.16 -5.68
C ALA A 39 -13.76 10.09 -4.16
N ASN A 40 -14.75 9.31 -3.73
CA ASN A 40 -15.16 9.19 -2.33
C ASN A 40 -14.58 7.96 -1.62
N GLY A 41 -13.97 7.03 -2.36
CA GLY A 41 -13.21 5.92 -1.79
C GLY A 41 -11.98 6.41 -1.05
N ARG A 42 -11.70 5.80 0.10
CA ARG A 42 -10.59 6.15 0.97
C ARG A 42 -9.24 5.74 0.36
N ASN A 43 -8.20 6.50 0.67
CA ASN A 43 -6.86 6.32 0.12
C ASN A 43 -5.85 6.15 1.27
N TRP A 44 -5.11 5.04 1.27
CA TRP A 44 -4.09 4.79 2.29
C TRP A 44 -2.74 4.48 1.64
N LEU A 45 -1.73 5.27 1.97
CA LEU A 45 -0.36 5.10 1.48
C LEU A 45 0.58 4.57 2.55
N PHE A 46 1.29 3.48 2.25
CA PHE A 46 2.49 3.04 2.95
C PHE A 46 3.71 3.45 2.12
N PHE A 47 4.48 4.39 2.67
CA PHE A 47 5.71 4.88 2.06
C PHE A 47 6.91 4.48 2.90
N GLY A 48 8.07 4.32 2.28
CA GLY A 48 9.30 4.15 3.04
C GLY A 48 10.53 4.50 2.22
N ASP A 49 11.55 5.00 2.91
CA ASP A 49 12.85 5.30 2.30
C ASP A 49 13.96 5.21 3.37
N ARG A 50 15.12 5.82 3.11
CA ARG A 50 16.28 5.80 4.01
C ARG A 50 16.08 6.74 5.18
N THR A 51 15.92 8.04 4.93
CA THR A 51 15.80 9.07 5.98
C THR A 51 14.63 10.01 5.77
N PHE A 52 13.99 10.45 6.85
CA PHE A 52 12.89 11.41 6.77
C PHE A 52 13.31 12.74 6.17
N THR A 53 14.51 13.22 6.48
CA THR A 53 14.92 14.60 6.14
C THR A 53 15.40 14.78 4.71
N HIS A 54 15.84 13.71 4.03
CA HIS A 54 16.41 13.81 2.67
C HIS A 54 15.63 13.01 1.63
N ASP A 55 15.00 11.91 2.03
CA ASP A 55 14.48 10.92 1.09
C ASP A 55 12.93 10.88 1.10
N PHE A 56 12.26 11.80 1.79
CA PHE A 56 10.80 11.86 1.79
C PHE A 56 10.25 12.49 0.50
N LEU A 57 10.20 11.67 -0.55
CA LEU A 57 9.71 12.05 -1.87
C LEU A 57 8.28 12.61 -1.83
N TYR A 58 8.08 13.79 -2.42
CA TYR A 58 6.78 14.50 -2.51
C TYR A 58 6.14 14.81 -1.16
N GLN A 59 6.92 14.96 -0.09
CA GLN A 59 6.44 15.19 1.28
C GLN A 59 5.31 16.23 1.39
N THR A 60 5.51 17.42 0.79
CA THR A 60 4.51 18.51 0.87
C THR A 60 3.21 18.16 0.15
N GLU A 61 3.28 17.45 -0.99
CA GLU A 61 2.08 16.99 -1.70
C GLU A 61 1.28 15.98 -0.87
N TRP A 62 1.96 15.09 -0.14
CA TRP A 62 1.28 14.15 0.76
C TRP A 62 0.65 14.86 1.96
N GLN A 63 1.33 15.85 2.53
CA GLN A 63 0.79 16.66 3.63
C GLN A 63 -0.45 17.44 3.19
N ASP A 64 -0.43 18.04 1.99
CA ASP A 64 -1.58 18.74 1.44
C ASP A 64 -2.74 17.78 1.15
N ALA A 65 -2.46 16.60 0.60
CA ALA A 65 -3.48 15.57 0.35
C ALA A 65 -4.08 15.00 1.63
N LEU A 66 -3.29 14.85 2.71
CA LEU A 66 -3.82 14.47 4.02
C LEU A 66 -4.72 15.58 4.60
N LYS A 67 -4.30 16.84 4.46
CA LYS A 67 -5.01 18.00 4.99
C LYS A 67 -6.37 18.21 4.34
N ASP A 68 -6.49 17.97 3.04
CA ASP A 68 -7.75 18.13 2.31
C ASP A 68 -8.57 16.84 2.15
N GLY A 69 -8.06 15.72 2.66
CA GLY A 69 -8.73 14.43 2.69
C GLY A 69 -8.59 13.59 1.41
N ALA A 70 -7.88 14.08 0.38
CA ALA A 70 -7.58 13.29 -0.81
C ALA A 70 -6.73 12.05 -0.47
N LEU A 71 -5.86 12.13 0.54
CA LEU A 71 -5.23 11.00 1.18
C LEU A 71 -5.86 10.82 2.56
N THR A 72 -6.50 9.68 2.81
CA THR A 72 -7.15 9.41 4.09
C THR A 72 -6.13 9.10 5.19
N ARG A 73 -5.06 8.40 4.82
CA ARG A 73 -4.06 7.93 5.77
C ARG A 73 -2.71 7.71 5.11
N MET A 74 -1.65 7.93 5.87
CA MET A 74 -0.29 7.60 5.47
C MET A 74 0.49 6.98 6.63
N ASP A 75 1.20 5.90 6.35
CA ASP A 75 2.15 5.28 7.28
C ASP A 75 3.54 5.26 6.63
N VAL A 76 4.56 5.71 7.36
CA VAL A 76 5.92 5.92 6.84
C VAL A 76 6.97 5.05 7.52
N ALA A 77 7.95 4.57 6.77
CA ALA A 77 9.05 3.75 7.25
C ALA A 77 10.41 4.31 6.79
N PHE A 78 11.20 4.85 7.71
CA PHE A 78 12.55 5.35 7.41
C PHE A 78 13.60 4.42 7.99
N SER A 79 14.25 3.67 7.11
CA SER A 79 15.12 2.54 7.47
C SER A 79 16.43 2.94 8.17
N ARG A 80 16.80 4.22 8.17
CA ARG A 80 18.06 4.74 8.72
C ARG A 80 17.89 5.83 9.79
N ASP A 81 16.66 6.19 10.14
CA ASP A 81 16.40 7.20 11.19
C ASP A 81 16.57 6.61 12.61
N THR A 82 16.49 5.29 12.74
CA THR A 82 16.64 4.56 14.00
C THR A 82 17.71 3.47 13.89
N PRO A 83 18.30 3.01 15.02
CA PRO A 83 19.21 1.86 15.01
C PRO A 83 18.57 0.59 14.44
N GLU A 84 17.28 0.39 14.70
CA GLU A 84 16.48 -0.68 14.13
C GLU A 84 16.01 -0.31 12.72
N LYS A 85 16.10 -1.23 11.77
CA LYS A 85 15.68 -1.00 10.39
C LYS A 85 14.16 -1.14 10.26
N ILE A 86 13.49 -0.03 9.98
CA ILE A 86 12.04 -0.02 9.76
C ILE A 86 11.74 0.04 8.26
N TYR A 87 10.95 -0.92 7.77
CA TYR A 87 10.50 -1.02 6.38
C TYR A 87 8.97 -1.03 6.30
N VAL A 88 8.42 -0.90 5.09
CA VAL A 88 6.96 -0.83 4.87
C VAL A 88 6.23 -2.08 5.36
N GLN A 89 6.84 -3.27 5.27
CA GLN A 89 6.26 -4.49 5.83
C GLN A 89 6.09 -4.45 7.35
N HIS A 90 6.98 -3.76 8.08
CA HIS A 90 6.83 -3.58 9.52
C HIS A 90 5.61 -2.69 9.83
N ARG A 91 5.41 -1.61 9.04
CA ARG A 91 4.22 -0.77 9.15
C ARG A 91 2.94 -1.50 8.76
N LEU A 92 2.96 -2.32 7.73
CA LEU A 92 1.83 -3.19 7.37
C LEU A 92 1.48 -4.12 8.52
N TRP A 93 2.47 -4.75 9.17
CA TRP A 93 2.25 -5.62 10.31
C TRP A 93 1.68 -4.89 11.54
N GLU A 94 2.20 -3.71 11.86
CA GLU A 94 1.68 -2.87 12.94
C GLU A 94 0.21 -2.50 12.71
N LYS A 95 -0.17 -2.28 11.45
CA LYS A 95 -1.52 -1.84 11.06
C LYS A 95 -2.39 -2.98 10.51
N ARG A 96 -1.99 -4.24 10.72
CA ARG A 96 -2.61 -5.40 10.08
C ARG A 96 -4.12 -5.53 10.30
N ARG A 97 -4.64 -5.19 11.49
CA ARG A 97 -6.09 -5.24 11.76
C ARG A 97 -6.86 -4.30 10.84
N ASP A 98 -6.49 -3.01 10.86
CA ASP A 98 -7.06 -1.99 9.97
C ASP A 98 -6.87 -2.37 8.48
N LEU A 99 -5.70 -2.91 8.12
CA LEU A 99 -5.42 -3.36 6.75
C LEU A 99 -6.40 -4.45 6.31
N ILE A 100 -6.59 -5.49 7.14
CA ILE A 100 -7.54 -6.57 6.82
C ILE A 100 -8.97 -6.04 6.79
N ASP A 101 -9.36 -5.12 7.69
CA ASP A 101 -10.69 -4.51 7.66
C ASP A 101 -10.95 -3.73 6.37
N TRP A 102 -9.96 -3.01 5.84
CA TRP A 102 -10.08 -2.34 4.53
C TRP A 102 -10.22 -3.35 3.39
N LEU A 103 -9.46 -4.45 3.44
CA LEU A 103 -9.52 -5.48 2.40
C LEU A 103 -10.84 -6.25 2.45
N ASP A 104 -11.38 -6.56 3.62
CA ASP A 104 -12.72 -7.16 3.71
C ASP A 104 -13.81 -6.18 3.24
N GLY A 105 -13.60 -4.89 3.49
CA GLY A 105 -14.46 -3.80 3.00
C GLY A 105 -14.43 -3.58 1.48
N GLY A 106 -13.62 -4.33 0.74
CA GLY A 106 -13.59 -4.25 -0.72
C GLY A 106 -12.42 -3.45 -1.31
N ALA A 107 -11.43 -3.03 -0.51
CA ALA A 107 -10.32 -2.24 -0.99
C ALA A 107 -9.44 -2.96 -2.03
N ASN A 108 -8.84 -2.19 -2.95
CA ASN A 108 -7.77 -2.67 -3.82
C ASN A 108 -6.40 -2.41 -3.17
N PHE A 109 -5.55 -3.41 -3.16
CA PHE A 109 -4.18 -3.40 -2.65
C PHE A 109 -3.18 -3.32 -3.80
N TYR A 110 -2.31 -2.33 -3.77
CA TYR A 110 -1.33 -2.05 -4.82
C TYR A 110 0.09 -2.06 -4.25
N VAL A 111 1.02 -2.70 -4.97
CA VAL A 111 2.44 -2.70 -4.62
C VAL A 111 3.27 -2.24 -5.81
N CYS A 112 4.17 -1.28 -5.59
CA CYS A 112 5.10 -0.80 -6.62
C CYS A 112 6.50 -0.60 -6.03
N GLY A 113 7.54 -0.96 -6.78
CA GLY A 113 8.95 -0.82 -6.37
C GLY A 113 9.77 -2.09 -6.60
N ASP A 114 10.77 -2.34 -5.74
CA ASP A 114 11.72 -3.46 -5.88
C ASP A 114 11.03 -4.84 -5.88
N GLN A 115 11.19 -5.58 -6.99
CA GLN A 115 10.62 -6.92 -7.14
C GLN A 115 11.36 -7.98 -6.31
N LYS A 116 12.67 -7.82 -6.12
CA LYS A 116 13.53 -8.92 -5.64
C LYS A 116 13.30 -9.24 -4.17
N SER A 117 13.13 -8.21 -3.35
CA SER A 117 13.01 -8.33 -1.90
C SER A 117 11.69 -7.73 -1.42
N MET A 118 11.43 -6.47 -1.75
CA MET A 118 10.32 -5.71 -1.15
C MET A 118 8.95 -6.32 -1.46
N ALA A 119 8.68 -6.65 -2.73
CA ALA A 119 7.40 -7.23 -3.13
C ALA A 119 7.09 -8.57 -2.44
N LYS A 120 8.13 -9.40 -2.22
CA LYS A 120 7.99 -10.68 -1.53
C LYS A 120 7.70 -10.49 -0.04
N ASP A 121 8.43 -9.61 0.62
CA ASP A 121 8.24 -9.32 2.05
C ASP A 121 6.85 -8.73 2.32
N VAL A 122 6.37 -7.84 1.43
CA VAL A 122 5.02 -7.27 1.52
C VAL A 122 3.96 -8.36 1.36
N ARG A 123 4.08 -9.24 0.36
CA ARG A 123 3.11 -10.33 0.16
C ARG A 123 3.11 -11.31 1.33
N ALA A 124 4.29 -11.72 1.80
CA ALA A 124 4.44 -12.61 2.95
C ALA A 124 3.82 -11.99 4.22
N THR A 125 4.04 -10.70 4.43
CA THR A 125 3.43 -9.96 5.54
C THR A 125 1.91 -9.88 5.41
N LEU A 126 1.38 -9.70 4.21
CA LEU A 126 -0.07 -9.71 4.00
C LEU A 126 -0.69 -11.08 4.31
N VAL A 127 -0.04 -12.17 3.90
CA VAL A 127 -0.47 -13.53 4.25
C VAL A 127 -0.44 -13.73 5.77
N ALA A 128 0.65 -13.35 6.43
CA ALA A 128 0.78 -13.43 7.88
C ALA A 128 -0.27 -12.58 8.60
N ALA A 129 -0.60 -11.39 8.07
CA ALA A 129 -1.64 -10.52 8.59
C ALA A 129 -3.03 -11.17 8.51
N TYR A 130 -3.37 -11.83 7.40
CA TYR A 130 -4.61 -12.61 7.30
C TYR A 130 -4.63 -13.76 8.32
N ALA A 131 -3.53 -14.51 8.43
CA ALA A 131 -3.43 -15.61 9.40
C ALA A 131 -3.67 -15.12 10.84
N ASP A 132 -3.01 -14.03 11.26
CA ASP A 132 -3.15 -13.45 12.60
C ASP A 132 -4.55 -12.87 12.86
N VAL A 133 -5.04 -11.99 11.98
CA VAL A 133 -6.28 -11.24 12.23
C VAL A 133 -7.52 -12.11 12.10
N LYS A 134 -7.51 -13.09 11.18
CA LYS A 134 -8.65 -13.98 10.92
C LYS A 134 -8.53 -15.35 11.57
N ALA A 135 -7.45 -15.60 12.34
CA ALA A 135 -7.14 -16.89 12.95
C ALA A 135 -7.18 -18.04 11.92
N LEU A 136 -6.60 -17.80 10.74
CA LEU A 136 -6.58 -18.76 9.64
C LEU A 136 -5.34 -19.65 9.71
N SER A 137 -5.43 -20.86 9.14
CA SER A 137 -4.24 -21.65 8.84
C SER A 137 -3.38 -20.95 7.78
N ALA A 138 -2.12 -21.35 7.66
CA ALA A 138 -1.22 -20.82 6.64
C ALA A 138 -1.79 -20.99 5.22
N GLU A 139 -2.38 -22.15 4.94
CA GLU A 139 -2.98 -22.47 3.64
C GLU A 139 -4.21 -21.60 3.36
N ALA A 140 -5.08 -21.39 4.36
CA ALA A 140 -6.27 -20.56 4.21
C ALA A 140 -5.91 -19.07 4.04
N ALA A 141 -4.89 -18.58 4.74
CA ALA A 141 -4.39 -17.22 4.56
C ALA A 141 -3.76 -17.01 3.17
N GLU A 142 -3.00 -17.99 2.67
CA GLU A 142 -2.45 -17.97 1.31
C GLU A 142 -3.57 -17.93 0.27
N GLN A 143 -4.63 -18.73 0.46
CA GLN A 143 -5.81 -18.73 -0.42
C GLN A 143 -6.57 -17.40 -0.39
N ALA A 144 -6.63 -16.72 0.75
CA ALA A 144 -7.24 -15.40 0.86
C ALA A 144 -6.49 -14.36 0.00
N VAL A 145 -5.16 -14.32 0.10
CA VAL A 145 -4.33 -13.43 -0.72
C VAL A 145 -4.38 -13.80 -2.20
N ALA A 146 -4.32 -15.09 -2.54
CA ALA A 146 -4.47 -15.56 -3.91
C ALA A 146 -5.83 -15.21 -4.52
N SER A 147 -6.89 -15.13 -3.71
CA SER A 147 -8.21 -14.70 -4.18
C SER A 147 -8.23 -13.20 -4.51
N LEU A 148 -7.57 -12.35 -3.72
CA LEU A 148 -7.39 -10.94 -4.07
C LEU A 148 -6.65 -10.76 -5.40
N GLU A 149 -5.62 -11.56 -5.66
CA GLU A 149 -4.87 -11.56 -6.93
C GLU A 149 -5.79 -11.95 -8.11
N ARG A 150 -6.55 -13.04 -7.96
CA ARG A 150 -7.51 -13.51 -8.98
C ARG A 150 -8.61 -12.47 -9.26
N ASP A 151 -9.10 -11.80 -8.24
CA ASP A 151 -10.15 -10.78 -8.33
C ASP A 151 -9.61 -9.42 -8.80
N LYS A 152 -8.31 -9.33 -9.15
CA LYS A 152 -7.61 -8.10 -9.54
C LYS A 152 -7.69 -7.01 -8.47
N ARG A 153 -7.83 -7.42 -7.21
CA ARG A 153 -7.81 -6.56 -6.04
C ARG A 153 -6.45 -6.51 -5.37
N TYR A 154 -5.53 -7.42 -5.67
CA TYR A 154 -4.10 -7.27 -5.43
C TYR A 154 -3.41 -7.05 -6.78
N GLN A 155 -2.77 -5.90 -6.98
CA GLN A 155 -2.01 -5.58 -8.20
C GLN A 155 -0.56 -5.18 -7.89
N GLN A 156 0.37 -5.54 -8.77
CA GLN A 156 1.79 -5.25 -8.63
C GLN A 156 2.33 -4.57 -9.89
N ASP A 157 3.19 -3.57 -9.72
CA ASP A 157 4.04 -2.99 -10.77
C ASP A 157 5.47 -2.88 -10.23
N VAL A 158 6.20 -3.99 -10.35
CA VAL A 158 7.50 -4.19 -9.68
C VAL A 158 8.59 -4.46 -10.71
N TYR A 159 9.80 -3.98 -10.43
CA TYR A 159 10.96 -4.00 -11.33
C TYR A 159 12.26 -4.36 -10.61
#